data_AF-A0A497L776-F1
#
_entry.id   AF-A0A497L776-F1
#
_cell.length_a   1.000
_cell.length_b   1.000
_cell.length_c   1.000
_cell.angle_alpha   90.00
_cell.angle_beta   90.00
_cell.angle_gamma   90.00
#
_symmetry.space_group_name_H-M   'P 1'
#
loop_
_entity.id
_entity.type
_entity.pdbx_description
1 polymer ?
#
loop_
_entity_poly.entity_id
_entity_poly.type
_entity_poly.pdbx_seq_one_letter_code
_entity_poly.pdbx_strand_id
1 'polypeptide(L)'
;MWLELKSPEEVAEAIKSMRVRGAPLLGAVAAYGLALAAIRSRARDREGLISDLERAAELIRATRPTAVNLFWAIERVLKVARQAQGGPEAVREAVVAEANKIAEEDVAVNRRIGQHGQALVPDGATVLTHCNAGALATVGYGTALGVIRAAVEAGKRVRVIATETRPLLQGARLTAYELLKDGI
;
A
#
# COMPACT_ATOMS: atom_id res chain seq x y z
N MET A 1 2.69 -4.50 17.11
CA MET A 1 3.35 -3.21 17.35
C MET A 1 3.00 -2.31 16.18
N TRP A 2 2.48 -1.11 16.46
CA TRP A 2 2.22 -0.10 15.44
C TRP A 2 3.33 0.94 15.47
N LEU A 3 3.67 1.49 14.31
CA LEU A 3 4.64 2.57 14.16
C LEU A 3 3.89 3.82 13.70
N GLU A 4 4.07 4.91 14.43
CA GLU A 4 3.57 6.22 14.03
C GLU A 4 4.68 6.94 13.24
N LEU A 5 4.38 7.34 12.00
CA LEU A 5 5.33 8.05 11.13
C LEU A 5 4.87 9.50 10.99
N LYS A 6 5.73 10.44 11.31
CA LYS A 6 5.40 11.87 11.45
C LYS A 6 6.05 12.75 10.38
N SER A 7 6.91 12.18 9.53
CA SER A 7 7.59 12.93 8.48
C SER A 7 7.90 12.08 7.23
N PRO A 8 8.17 12.71 6.08
CA PRO A 8 8.61 12.02 4.87
C PRO A 8 9.90 11.20 5.07
N GLU A 9 10.81 11.65 5.92
CA GLU A 9 12.05 10.94 6.27
C GLU A 9 11.76 9.64 7.02
N GLU A 10 10.85 9.68 7.99
CA GLU A 10 10.42 8.47 8.72
C GLU A 10 9.69 7.49 7.78
N VAL A 11 8.89 7.99 6.84
CA VAL A 11 8.28 7.17 5.78
C VAL A 11 9.33 6.51 4.90
N ALA A 12 10.31 7.29 4.43
CA ALA A 12 11.37 6.77 3.58
C ALA A 12 12.19 5.68 4.30
N GLU A 13 12.52 5.90 5.57
CA GLU A 13 13.23 4.94 6.40
C GLU A 13 12.40 3.68 6.68
N ALA A 14 11.09 3.81 6.94
CA ALA A 14 10.20 2.66 7.12
C ALA A 14 10.10 1.79 5.85
N ILE A 15 10.12 2.41 4.66
CA ILE A 15 10.16 1.69 3.37
C ILE A 15 11.51 1.00 3.17
N LYS A 16 12.61 1.72 3.39
CA LYS A 16 13.99 1.23 3.19
C LYS A 16 14.33 0.05 4.10
N SER A 17 13.94 0.13 5.37
CA SER A 17 14.12 -0.92 6.38
C SER A 17 13.10 -2.07 6.30
N MET A 18 12.22 -2.06 5.28
CA MET A 18 11.18 -3.07 5.07
C MET A 18 10.18 -3.23 6.23
N ARG A 19 10.03 -2.20 7.07
CA ARG A 19 8.92 -2.11 8.04
C ARG A 19 7.58 -1.98 7.30
N VAL A 20 7.60 -1.31 6.15
CA VAL A 20 6.52 -1.30 5.16
C VAL A 20 6.97 -2.07 3.91
N ARG A 21 6.09 -2.95 3.40
CA ARG A 21 6.38 -3.80 2.24
C ARG A 21 5.10 -4.25 1.54
N GLY A 22 5.26 -4.77 0.33
CA GLY A 22 4.15 -5.13 -0.55
C GLY A 22 3.87 -3.99 -1.52
N ALA A 23 3.79 -4.31 -2.82
CA ALA A 23 3.79 -3.29 -3.86
C ALA A 23 2.61 -2.30 -3.71
N PRO A 24 1.37 -2.73 -3.47
CA PRO A 24 0.27 -1.77 -3.32
C PRO A 24 0.38 -0.93 -2.04
N LEU A 25 0.77 -1.53 -0.92
CA LEU A 25 0.98 -0.80 0.33
C LEU A 25 2.09 0.26 0.20
N LEU A 26 3.17 -0.05 -0.53
CA LEU A 26 4.23 0.92 -0.80
C LEU A 26 3.73 2.14 -1.58
N GLY A 27 2.78 1.95 -2.51
CA GLY A 27 2.14 3.05 -3.22
C GLY A 27 1.36 3.96 -2.27
N ALA A 28 0.47 3.38 -1.45
CA ALA A 28 -0.33 4.15 -0.49
C ALA A 28 0.55 4.87 0.55
N VAL A 29 1.55 4.21 1.10
CA VAL A 29 2.47 4.81 2.09
C VAL A 29 3.31 5.93 1.48
N ALA A 30 3.74 5.80 0.22
CA ALA A 30 4.43 6.89 -0.48
C ALA A 30 3.50 8.10 -0.69
N ALA A 31 2.24 7.87 -1.08
CA ALA A 31 1.25 8.94 -1.21
C ALA A 31 1.02 9.67 0.14
N TYR A 32 0.89 8.93 1.24
CA TYR A 32 0.81 9.52 2.58
C TYR A 32 2.09 10.23 3.00
N GLY A 33 3.27 9.79 2.54
CA GLY A 33 4.53 10.52 2.71
C GLY A 33 4.48 11.92 2.09
N LEU A 34 3.91 12.05 0.88
CA LEU A 34 3.68 13.35 0.24
C LEU A 34 2.59 14.15 0.97
N ALA A 35 1.55 13.52 1.49
CA ALA A 35 0.55 14.20 2.32
C ALA A 35 1.14 14.75 3.64
N LEU A 36 2.04 14.01 4.29
CA LEU A 36 2.79 14.50 5.45
C LEU A 36 3.69 15.68 5.08
N ALA A 37 4.38 15.62 3.93
CA ALA A 37 5.16 16.74 3.41
C ALA A 37 4.26 17.97 3.19
N ALA A 38 3.09 17.75 2.57
CA ALA A 38 2.10 18.79 2.32
C ALA A 38 1.63 19.43 3.61
N ILE A 39 1.23 18.67 4.63
CA ILE A 39 0.72 19.21 5.91
C ILE A 39 1.83 19.95 6.68
N ARG A 40 3.06 19.45 6.64
CA ARG A 40 4.18 20.01 7.42
C ARG A 40 4.91 21.16 6.74
N SER A 41 4.70 21.37 5.44
CA SER A 41 5.31 22.45 4.69
C SER A 41 5.02 23.81 5.34
N ARG A 42 6.03 24.67 5.44
CA ARG A 42 5.89 26.06 5.91
C ARG A 42 5.74 27.05 4.75
N ALA A 43 5.65 26.55 3.51
CA ALA A 43 5.48 27.39 2.34
C ALA A 43 4.18 28.19 2.43
N ARG A 44 4.27 29.48 2.10
CA ARG A 44 3.15 30.42 2.11
C ARG A 44 2.55 30.64 0.72
N ASP A 45 3.20 30.10 -0.30
CA ASP A 45 2.77 30.15 -1.68
C ASP A 45 2.76 28.73 -2.26
N ARG A 46 2.17 28.65 -3.46
CA ARG A 46 1.98 27.39 -4.17
C ARG A 46 3.30 26.79 -4.67
N GLU A 47 4.21 27.64 -5.15
CA GLU A 47 5.48 27.18 -5.72
C GLU A 47 6.39 26.55 -4.67
N GLY A 48 6.50 27.18 -3.49
CA GLY A 48 7.25 26.64 -2.36
C GLY A 48 6.67 25.32 -1.87
N LEU A 49 5.33 25.19 -1.82
CA LEU A 49 4.69 23.94 -1.43
C LEU A 49 4.96 22.82 -2.45
N ILE A 50 4.87 23.11 -3.75
CA ILE A 50 5.19 22.13 -4.79
C ILE A 50 6.66 21.71 -4.69
N SER A 51 7.58 22.64 -4.45
CA SER A 51 9.00 22.33 -4.25
C SER A 51 9.22 21.42 -3.03
N ASP A 52 8.51 21.65 -1.92
CA ASP A 52 8.57 20.78 -0.73
C ASP A 52 8.09 19.35 -1.06
N LEU A 53 7.02 19.21 -1.84
CA LEU A 53 6.50 17.92 -2.29
C LEU A 53 7.47 17.19 -3.21
N GLU A 54 8.12 17.91 -4.13
CA GLU A 54 9.11 17.34 -5.05
C GLU A 54 10.33 16.80 -4.30
N ARG A 55 10.82 17.53 -3.29
CA ARG A 55 11.91 17.05 -2.41
C ARG A 55 11.52 15.79 -1.64
N ALA A 56 10.30 15.75 -1.09
CA ALA A 56 9.80 14.55 -0.41
C ALA A 56 9.64 13.37 -1.38
N ALA A 57 9.18 13.64 -2.61
CA ALA A 57 9.06 12.63 -3.65
C ALA A 57 10.43 12.03 -4.03
N GLU A 58 11.45 12.85 -4.24
CA GLU A 58 12.83 12.39 -4.51
C GLU A 58 13.36 11.49 -3.39
N LEU A 59 13.21 11.93 -2.14
CA LEU A 59 13.59 11.16 -0.97
C LEU A 59 12.94 9.77 -0.94
N ILE A 60 11.62 9.71 -1.18
CA ILE A 60 10.87 8.44 -1.12
C ILE A 60 11.19 7.56 -2.34
N ARG A 61 11.35 8.12 -3.55
CA ARG A 61 11.76 7.37 -4.75
C ARG A 61 13.11 6.66 -4.57
N ALA A 62 14.05 7.29 -3.87
CA ALA A 62 15.37 6.74 -3.62
C ALA A 62 15.37 5.49 -2.71
N THR A 63 14.27 5.22 -2.00
CA THR A 63 14.21 4.09 -1.05
C THR A 63 14.22 2.72 -1.73
N ARG A 64 13.51 2.58 -2.86
CA ARG A 64 13.33 1.31 -3.59
C ARG A 64 13.18 1.57 -5.10
N PRO A 65 14.29 1.67 -5.86
CA PRO A 65 14.27 2.09 -7.27
C PRO A 65 13.44 1.22 -8.23
N THR A 66 13.08 0.00 -7.84
CA THR A 66 12.28 -0.93 -8.66
C THR A 66 10.81 -1.01 -8.27
N ALA A 67 10.37 -0.27 -7.25
CA ALA A 67 9.00 -0.34 -6.72
C ALA A 67 8.01 0.47 -7.59
N VAL A 68 7.54 -0.11 -8.70
CA VAL A 68 6.68 0.59 -9.68
C VAL A 68 5.45 1.26 -9.05
N ASN A 69 4.74 0.60 -8.12
CA ASN A 69 3.58 1.17 -7.43
C ASN A 69 3.93 2.41 -6.59
N LEU A 70 5.15 2.47 -6.04
CA LEU A 70 5.64 3.64 -5.31
C LEU A 70 5.80 4.82 -6.26
N PHE A 71 6.47 4.62 -7.40
CA PHE A 71 6.63 5.68 -8.41
C PHE A 71 5.27 6.15 -8.96
N TRP A 72 4.39 5.21 -9.30
CA TRP A 72 3.03 5.52 -9.77
C TRP A 72 2.26 6.41 -8.80
N ALA A 73 2.26 6.07 -7.50
CA ALA A 73 1.53 6.83 -6.50
C ALA A 73 2.11 8.24 -6.31
N ILE A 74 3.44 8.36 -6.29
CA ILE A 74 4.13 9.65 -6.20
C ILE A 74 3.78 10.55 -7.39
N GLU A 75 3.89 10.04 -8.62
CA GLU A 75 3.54 10.83 -9.82
C GLU A 75 2.08 11.26 -9.81
N ARG A 76 1.18 10.36 -9.39
CA ARG A 76 -0.25 10.63 -9.31
C ARG A 76 -0.55 11.78 -8.35
N VAL A 77 0.05 11.77 -7.16
CA VAL A 77 -0.11 12.84 -6.16
C VAL A 77 0.52 14.16 -6.63
N LEU A 78 1.74 14.13 -7.18
CA LEU A 78 2.39 15.34 -7.71
C LEU A 78 1.59 15.98 -8.86
N LYS A 79 0.98 15.15 -9.73
CA LYS A 79 0.10 15.64 -10.78
C LYS A 79 -1.10 16.38 -10.20
N VAL A 80 -1.76 15.83 -9.18
CA VAL A 80 -2.87 16.50 -8.49
C VAL A 80 -2.41 17.80 -7.85
N ALA A 81 -1.27 17.82 -7.16
CA ALA A 81 -0.71 19.03 -6.56
C ALA A 81 -0.48 20.14 -7.60
N ARG A 82 0.09 19.79 -8.76
CA ARG A 82 0.36 20.72 -9.87
C ARG A 82 -0.90 21.17 -10.60
N GLN A 83 -2.00 20.43 -10.53
CA GLN A 83 -3.26 20.76 -11.20
C GLN A 83 -4.28 21.44 -10.29
N ALA A 84 -4.09 21.33 -8.97
CA ALA A 84 -4.94 21.98 -7.99
C ALA A 84 -5.00 23.50 -8.23
N GLN A 85 -6.23 24.02 -8.22
CA GLN A 85 -6.53 25.42 -8.41
C GLN A 85 -6.59 26.11 -7.04
N GLY A 86 -6.16 27.37 -6.98
CA GLY A 86 -6.15 28.16 -5.74
C GLY A 86 -4.79 28.24 -5.05
N GLY A 87 -4.82 28.62 -3.78
CA GLY A 87 -3.64 28.84 -2.94
C GLY A 87 -3.03 27.55 -2.38
N PRO A 88 -1.99 27.66 -1.53
CA PRO A 88 -1.29 26.51 -0.94
C PRO A 88 -2.21 25.57 -0.14
N GLU A 89 -3.23 26.09 0.54
CA GLU A 89 -4.17 25.24 1.29
C GLU A 89 -4.99 24.32 0.37
N ALA A 90 -5.46 24.82 -0.78
CA ALA A 90 -6.16 23.99 -1.75
C ALA A 90 -5.27 22.87 -2.30
N VAL A 91 -3.96 23.12 -2.44
CA VAL A 91 -2.98 22.09 -2.81
C VAL A 91 -2.80 21.06 -1.69
N ARG A 92 -2.72 21.48 -0.42
CA ARG A 92 -2.62 20.56 0.73
C ARG A 92 -3.83 19.64 0.80
N GLU A 93 -5.04 20.20 0.69
CA GLU A 93 -6.29 19.45 0.68
C GLU A 93 -6.33 18.45 -0.49
N ALA A 94 -5.97 18.89 -1.70
CA ALA A 94 -5.97 18.02 -2.89
C ALA A 94 -4.97 16.85 -2.75
N VAL A 95 -3.79 17.09 -2.19
CA VAL A 95 -2.77 16.05 -1.95
C VAL A 95 -3.25 15.03 -0.92
N VAL A 96 -3.83 15.49 0.20
CA VAL A 96 -4.37 14.60 1.24
C VAL A 96 -5.52 13.76 0.69
N ALA A 97 -6.44 14.40 -0.04
CA ALA A 97 -7.55 13.71 -0.68
C ALA A 97 -7.08 12.63 -1.67
N GLU A 98 -6.05 12.93 -2.46
CA GLU A 98 -5.51 11.95 -3.42
C GLU A 98 -4.81 10.77 -2.74
N ALA A 99 -4.09 11.02 -1.63
CA ALA A 99 -3.49 9.95 -0.84
C ALA A 99 -4.55 9.01 -0.23
N ASN A 100 -5.63 9.57 0.33
CA ASN A 100 -6.76 8.80 0.83
C ASN A 100 -7.40 7.98 -0.30
N LYS A 101 -7.64 8.62 -1.45
CA LYS A 101 -8.24 7.98 -2.63
C LYS A 101 -7.41 6.79 -3.14
N ILE A 102 -6.08 6.92 -3.21
CA ILE A 102 -5.19 5.80 -3.57
C ILE A 102 -5.37 4.63 -2.61
N ALA A 103 -5.48 4.91 -1.31
CA ALA A 103 -5.65 3.87 -0.30
C ALA A 103 -7.02 3.17 -0.39
N GLU A 104 -8.09 3.94 -0.57
CA GLU A 104 -9.45 3.43 -0.77
C GLU A 104 -9.57 2.59 -2.05
N GLU A 105 -8.99 3.07 -3.15
CA GLU A 105 -8.97 2.35 -4.41
C GLU A 105 -8.22 1.02 -4.31
N ASP A 106 -7.11 0.95 -3.57
CA ASP A 106 -6.39 -0.31 -3.34
C ASP A 106 -7.29 -1.34 -2.66
N VAL A 107 -7.98 -0.96 -1.58
CA VAL A 107 -8.92 -1.85 -0.89
C VAL A 107 -10.03 -2.32 -1.83
N ALA A 108 -10.60 -1.41 -2.63
CA ALA A 108 -11.64 -1.76 -3.59
C ALA A 108 -11.14 -2.69 -4.69
N VAL A 109 -9.94 -2.46 -5.22
CA VAL A 109 -9.29 -3.33 -6.22
C VAL A 109 -9.04 -4.71 -5.63
N ASN A 110 -8.49 -4.81 -4.42
CA ASN A 110 -8.18 -6.08 -3.76
C ASN A 110 -9.45 -6.91 -3.52
N ARG A 111 -10.55 -6.27 -3.09
CA ARG A 111 -11.85 -6.94 -2.95
C ARG A 111 -12.37 -7.46 -4.30
N ARG A 112 -12.27 -6.67 -5.37
CA ARG A 112 -12.65 -7.13 -6.73
C ARG A 112 -11.77 -8.28 -7.22
N ILE A 113 -10.46 -8.21 -7.01
CA ILE A 113 -9.53 -9.31 -7.31
C ILE A 113 -10.00 -10.58 -6.59
N GLY A 114 -10.33 -10.48 -5.29
CA GLY A 114 -10.85 -11.59 -4.52
C GLY A 114 -12.16 -12.15 -5.08
N GLN A 115 -13.14 -11.29 -5.35
CA GLN A 115 -14.45 -11.66 -5.88
C GLN A 115 -14.37 -12.36 -7.25
N HIS A 116 -13.51 -11.88 -8.15
CA HIS A 116 -13.30 -12.52 -9.44
C HIS A 116 -12.48 -13.80 -9.31
N GLY A 117 -11.41 -13.78 -8.52
CA GLY A 117 -10.52 -14.91 -8.35
C GLY A 117 -11.15 -16.08 -7.62
N GLN A 118 -12.07 -15.84 -6.67
CA GLN A 118 -12.69 -16.95 -5.91
C GLN A 118 -13.48 -17.88 -6.81
N ALA A 119 -14.01 -17.40 -7.94
CA ALA A 119 -14.73 -18.24 -8.90
C ALA A 119 -13.83 -19.35 -9.48
N LEU A 120 -12.51 -19.15 -9.49
CA LEU A 120 -11.52 -20.12 -9.94
C LEU A 120 -11.11 -21.12 -8.85
N VAL A 121 -11.55 -20.93 -7.60
CA VAL A 121 -11.22 -21.80 -6.46
C VAL A 121 -12.38 -22.78 -6.23
N PRO A 122 -12.21 -24.08 -6.48
CA PRO A 122 -13.23 -25.08 -6.16
C PRO A 122 -13.46 -25.22 -4.65
N ASP A 123 -14.64 -25.69 -4.25
CA ASP A 123 -14.87 -26.12 -2.87
C ASP A 123 -13.99 -27.34 -2.53
N GLY A 124 -13.34 -27.32 -1.37
CA GLY A 124 -12.37 -28.33 -0.94
C GLY A 124 -10.94 -28.16 -1.48
N ALA A 125 -10.66 -27.07 -2.21
CA ALA A 125 -9.35 -26.85 -2.82
C ALA A 125 -8.22 -26.69 -1.81
N THR A 126 -7.01 -27.10 -2.21
CA THR A 126 -5.76 -26.77 -1.52
C THR A 126 -4.96 -25.82 -2.40
N VAL A 127 -4.74 -24.59 -1.93
CA VAL A 127 -4.03 -23.54 -2.65
C VAL A 127 -2.59 -23.45 -2.17
N LEU A 128 -1.62 -23.59 -3.08
CA LEU A 128 -0.22 -23.27 -2.80
C LEU A 128 0.02 -21.77 -3.04
N THR A 129 0.69 -21.10 -2.10
CA THR A 129 1.07 -19.69 -2.25
C THR A 129 2.54 -19.43 -1.86
N HIS A 130 3.10 -18.34 -2.39
CA HIS A 130 4.48 -17.95 -2.20
C HIS A 130 4.58 -16.47 -1.80
N CYS A 131 5.52 -16.15 -0.92
CA CYS A 131 5.66 -14.84 -0.28
C CYS A 131 4.43 -14.45 0.56
N ASN A 132 4.18 -13.16 0.67
CA ASN A 132 3.03 -12.57 1.34
C ASN A 132 2.35 -11.56 0.41
N ALA A 133 1.16 -11.92 -0.06
CA ALA A 133 0.32 -11.12 -0.94
C ALA A 133 -1.07 -10.92 -0.30
N GLY A 134 -1.03 -10.64 1.01
CA GLY A 134 -2.20 -10.52 1.86
C GLY A 134 -2.50 -9.11 2.32
N ALA A 135 -3.27 -8.99 3.40
CA ALA A 135 -3.67 -7.71 3.97
C ALA A 135 -2.44 -6.93 4.51
N LEU A 136 -1.38 -7.64 4.91
CA LEU A 136 -0.13 -7.02 5.37
C LEU A 136 0.76 -6.48 4.24
N ALA A 137 0.47 -6.84 2.98
CA ALA A 137 1.20 -6.39 1.79
C ALA A 137 0.42 -5.35 0.96
N THR A 138 -0.77 -4.99 1.41
CA THR A 138 -1.72 -4.08 0.76
C THR A 138 -2.28 -3.10 1.80
N VAL A 139 -3.13 -2.16 1.39
CA VAL A 139 -3.86 -1.32 2.35
C VAL A 139 -4.89 -2.16 3.12
N GLY A 140 -5.43 -3.20 2.49
CA GLY A 140 -6.28 -4.17 3.14
C GLY A 140 -6.69 -5.31 2.21
N TYR A 141 -7.22 -6.37 2.81
CA TYR A 141 -7.73 -7.59 2.17
C TYR A 141 -6.67 -8.47 1.48
N GLY A 142 -5.79 -7.89 0.65
CA GLY A 142 -4.76 -8.60 -0.10
C GLY A 142 -5.16 -8.96 -1.51
N THR A 143 -4.19 -9.43 -2.30
CA THR A 143 -4.39 -9.87 -3.69
C THR A 143 -4.59 -11.38 -3.74
N ALA A 144 -3.50 -12.17 -3.74
CA ALA A 144 -3.59 -13.62 -3.79
C ALA A 144 -4.26 -14.21 -2.53
N LEU A 145 -3.95 -13.68 -1.34
CA LEU A 145 -4.67 -14.10 -0.13
C LEU A 145 -6.08 -13.48 -0.06
N GLY A 146 -6.32 -12.37 -0.77
CA GLY A 146 -7.66 -11.83 -0.94
C GLY A 146 -8.58 -12.78 -1.72
N VAL A 147 -8.05 -13.51 -2.71
CA VAL A 147 -8.78 -14.57 -3.42
C VAL A 147 -9.14 -15.72 -2.48
N ILE A 148 -8.22 -16.14 -1.61
CA ILE A 148 -8.46 -17.17 -0.61
C ILE A 148 -9.54 -16.71 0.39
N ARG A 149 -9.41 -15.49 0.91
CA ARG A 149 -10.41 -14.87 1.80
C ARG A 149 -11.79 -14.83 1.16
N ALA A 150 -11.87 -14.34 -0.08
CA ALA A 150 -13.14 -14.28 -0.82
C ALA A 150 -13.77 -15.66 -1.02
N ALA A 151 -12.97 -16.71 -1.25
CA ALA A 151 -13.47 -18.07 -1.38
C ALA A 151 -14.04 -18.60 -0.06
N VAL A 152 -13.36 -18.34 1.06
CA VAL A 152 -13.84 -18.70 2.40
C VAL A 152 -15.10 -17.91 2.78
N GLU A 153 -15.13 -16.59 2.51
CA GLU A 153 -16.30 -15.73 2.68
C GLU A 153 -17.51 -16.20 1.85
N ALA A 154 -17.26 -16.81 0.68
CA ALA A 154 -18.27 -17.45 -0.17
C ALA A 154 -18.70 -18.85 0.30
N GLY A 155 -18.22 -19.31 1.47
CA GLY A 155 -18.59 -20.59 2.09
C GLY A 155 -17.81 -21.80 1.60
N LYS A 156 -16.73 -21.61 0.83
CA LYS A 156 -15.90 -22.72 0.33
C LYS A 156 -14.92 -23.19 1.39
N ARG A 157 -14.71 -24.50 1.48
CA ARG A 157 -13.63 -25.10 2.27
C ARG A 157 -12.32 -24.95 1.50
N VAL A 158 -11.38 -24.17 2.02
CA VAL A 158 -10.08 -23.94 1.39
C VAL A 158 -8.98 -24.28 2.39
N ARG A 159 -7.95 -25.00 1.94
CA ARG A 159 -6.69 -25.20 2.68
C ARG A 159 -5.58 -24.45 1.97
N VAL A 160 -4.59 -23.97 2.72
CA VAL A 160 -3.46 -23.24 2.14
C VAL A 160 -2.14 -23.90 2.50
N ILE A 161 -1.28 -24.09 1.50
CA ILE A 161 0.13 -24.40 1.70
C ILE A 161 0.91 -23.10 1.49
N ALA A 162 1.40 -22.51 2.57
CA ALA A 162 2.26 -21.34 2.54
C ALA A 162 3.74 -21.76 2.56
N THR A 163 4.45 -21.52 1.47
CA THR A 163 5.90 -21.76 1.43
C THR A 163 6.64 -20.74 2.32
N GLU A 164 7.75 -21.13 2.96
CA GLU A 164 8.40 -20.26 3.95
C GLU A 164 8.90 -18.91 3.38
N THR A 165 9.31 -18.90 2.10
CA THR A 165 9.82 -17.73 1.36
C THR A 165 11.14 -17.16 1.90
N ARG A 166 12.25 -17.90 1.73
CA ARG A 166 13.60 -17.42 2.08
C ARG A 166 14.03 -16.21 1.21
N PRO A 167 14.94 -15.35 1.71
CA PRO A 167 15.58 -15.41 3.03
C PRO A 167 14.80 -14.70 4.16
N LEU A 168 13.83 -13.84 3.83
CA LEU A 168 13.16 -12.97 4.81
C LEU A 168 11.95 -13.62 5.50
N LEU A 169 11.57 -14.82 5.04
CA LEU A 169 10.56 -15.68 5.63
C LEU A 169 9.16 -15.06 5.64
N GLN A 170 8.77 -14.34 4.58
CA GLN A 170 7.47 -13.68 4.52
C GLN A 170 6.31 -14.67 4.61
N GLY A 171 6.43 -15.84 3.97
CA GLY A 171 5.38 -16.84 4.04
C GLY A 171 5.23 -17.43 5.43
N ALA A 172 6.35 -17.80 6.06
CA ALA A 172 6.33 -18.34 7.43
C ALA A 172 5.92 -17.29 8.49
N ARG A 173 6.36 -16.03 8.35
CA ARG A 173 6.15 -14.99 9.38
C ARG A 173 4.87 -14.18 9.21
N LEU A 174 4.36 -14.03 7.99
CA LEU A 174 3.23 -13.14 7.69
C LEU A 174 2.05 -13.90 7.11
N THR A 175 2.27 -14.68 6.05
CA THR A 175 1.18 -15.40 5.38
C THR A 175 0.55 -16.40 6.34
N ALA A 176 1.36 -17.24 7.00
CA ALA A 176 0.87 -18.15 8.02
C ALA A 176 0.19 -17.40 9.17
N TYR A 177 0.78 -16.29 9.64
CA TYR A 177 0.19 -15.47 10.71
C TYR A 177 -1.19 -14.92 10.36
N GLU A 178 -1.35 -14.28 9.19
CA GLU A 178 -2.61 -13.64 8.82
C GLU A 178 -3.70 -14.64 8.45
N LEU A 179 -3.36 -15.78 7.84
CA LEU A 179 -4.32 -16.84 7.56
C LEU A 179 -4.83 -17.49 8.84
N LEU A 180 -3.93 -17.83 9.78
CA LEU A 180 -4.32 -18.38 11.08
C LEU A 180 -5.18 -17.40 11.89
N LYS A 181 -4.86 -16.10 11.83
CA LYS A 181 -5.66 -15.06 12.49
C LYS A 181 -7.08 -14.97 11.92
N ASP A 182 -7.24 -15.22 10.63
CA ASP A 182 -8.53 -15.22 9.94
C ASP A 182 -9.24 -16.59 10.00
N GLY A 183 -8.64 -17.60 10.65
CA GLY A 183 -9.21 -18.95 10.78
C GLY A 183 -9.10 -19.82 9.52
N ILE A 184 -8.09 -19.58 8.67
CA ILE A 184 -7.83 -20.27 7.39
C ILE A 184 -6.61 -21.19 7.51
#